data_AF-A0A3M1ZC91-F1
#
_entry.id   AF-A0A3M1ZC91-F1
#
_cell.length_a   1.000
_cell.length_b   1.000
_cell.length_c   1.000
_cell.angle_alpha   90.00
_cell.angle_beta   90.00
_cell.angle_gamma   90.00
#
_symmetry.space_group_name_H-M   'P 1'
#
loop_
_entity.id
_entity.type
_entity.pdbx_description
1 polymer ?
#
loop_
_entity_poly.entity_id
_entity_poly.type
_entity_poly.pdbx_seq_one_letter_code
_entity_poly.pdbx_strand_id
1 'polypeptide(L)' 'MERATVRAVARGPSGQEVGPKIWEVEYGAYELTGLEFDEPGRWTFTVEVERGGLADRVRFELPVSAGTR' A
#
# COMPACT_ATOMS: atom_id res chain seq x y z
N MET A 1 -16.80 14.70 11.52
CA MET A 1 -16.14 13.39 11.70
C MET A 1 -14.65 13.59 11.47
N GLU A 2 -13.80 12.93 12.26
CA GLU A 2 -12.35 13.08 12.14
C GLU A 2 -11.83 12.17 11.02
N ARG A 3 -11.04 12.72 10.11
CA ARG A 3 -10.45 11.99 8.97
C ARG A 3 -9.07 11.46 9.34
N ALA A 4 -8.70 10.33 8.75
CA ALA A 4 -7.35 9.80 8.78
C ALA A 4 -6.72 9.97 7.39
N THR A 5 -5.39 10.10 7.36
CA THR A 5 -4.60 10.05 6.13
C THR A 5 -4.02 8.67 5.98
N VAL A 6 -4.29 7.99 4.87
CA VAL A 6 -3.69 6.69 4.55
C VAL A 6 -2.59 6.91 3.53
N ARG A 7 -1.41 6.34 3.77
CA ARG A 7 -0.27 6.30 2.87
C ARG A 7 0.11 4.85 2.61
N ALA A 8 0.04 4.41 1.35
CA ALA A 8 0.40 3.05 0.95
C ALA A 8 1.56 3.05 -0.05
N VAL A 9 2.56 2.22 0.19
CA VAL A 9 3.71 2.00 -0.70
C VAL A 9 3.98 0.51 -0.86
N ALA A 10 4.33 0.08 -2.06
CA ALA A 10 4.74 -1.29 -2.34
C ALA A 10 6.21 -1.30 -2.81
N ARG A 11 6.99 -2.27 -2.34
CA ARG A 11 8.38 -2.47 -2.75
C ARG A 11 8.57 -3.85 -3.35
N GLY A 12 9.07 -3.90 -4.57
CA GLY A 12 9.31 -5.11 -5.34
C GLY A 12 10.57 -5.86 -4.91
N PRO A 13 10.72 -7.11 -5.36
CA PRO A 13 11.90 -7.95 -5.11
C PRO A 13 13.24 -7.31 -5.48
N SER A 14 13.30 -6.58 -6.59
CA SER A 14 14.50 -5.86 -7.04
C SER A 14 14.77 -4.58 -6.25
N GLY A 15 13.86 -4.21 -5.35
CA GLY A 15 13.87 -2.96 -4.63
C GLY A 15 13.10 -1.83 -5.32
N GLN A 16 12.47 -2.07 -6.49
CA GLN A 16 11.53 -1.15 -7.13
C GLN A 16 10.48 -0.66 -6.13
N GLU A 17 10.10 0.61 -6.18
CA GLU A 17 9.06 1.17 -5.34
C GLU A 17 7.87 1.65 -6.20
N VAL A 18 6.64 1.35 -5.76
CA VAL A 18 5.38 1.78 -6.38
C VAL A 18 4.57 2.53 -5.33
N GLY A 19 4.25 3.79 -5.60
CA GLY A 19 3.58 4.72 -4.67
C GLY A 19 4.46 5.92 -4.26
N PRO A 20 4.17 6.60 -3.13
CA PRO A 20 3.04 6.33 -2.24
C PRO A 20 1.71 6.75 -2.85
N LYS A 21 0.67 5.95 -2.65
CA LYS A 21 -0.71 6.43 -2.79
C LYS A 21 -1.15 7.04 -1.47
N ILE A 22 -1.70 8.25 -1.51
CA ILE A 22 -2.15 8.99 -0.33
C ILE A 22 -3.62 9.38 -0.51
N TRP A 23 -4.45 9.10 0.49
CA TRP A 23 -5.85 9.50 0.46
C TRP A 23 -6.40 9.73 1.88
N GLU A 24 -7.42 10.59 1.98
CA GLU A 24 -8.14 10.82 3.22
C GLU A 24 -9.31 9.85 3.35
N VAL A 25 -9.53 9.35 4.57
CA VAL A 25 -10.58 8.39 4.86
C VAL A 25 -11.29 8.67 6.18
N GLU A 26 -12.53 8.21 6.27
CA GLU A 26 -13.27 8.04 7.52
C GLU A 26 -13.28 6.57 7.89
N TYR A 27 -13.32 6.25 9.20
CA TYR A 27 -13.25 4.88 9.72
C TYR A 27 -14.09 3.87 8.92
N GLY A 28 -13.45 2.80 8.44
CA GLY A 28 -14.11 1.76 7.66
C GLY A 28 -13.12 0.84 6.96
N ALA A 29 -13.62 0.14 5.94
CA ALA A 29 -12.81 -0.66 5.04
C ALA A 29 -12.42 0.17 3.81
N TYR A 30 -11.18 0.00 3.34
CA TYR A 30 -10.68 0.71 2.16
C TYR A 30 -10.10 -0.25 1.15
N GLU A 31 -10.26 0.10 -0.12
CA GLU A 31 -9.69 -0.63 -1.24
C GLU A 31 -8.53 0.16 -1.84
N LEU A 32 -7.39 -0.50 -2.03
CA LEU A 32 -6.22 0.06 -2.71
C LEU A 32 -6.16 -0.54 -4.11
N THR A 33 -6.44 0.28 -5.12
CA THR A 33 -6.48 -0.15 -6.52
C THR A 33 -5.42 0.56 -7.37
N GLY A 34 -5.16 0.02 -8.56
CA GLY A 34 -4.29 0.64 -9.57
C GLY A 34 -2.82 0.72 -9.18
N LEU A 35 -2.31 -0.30 -8.48
CA LEU A 35 -0.87 -0.52 -8.36
C LEU A 35 -0.45 -1.39 -9.54
N GLU A 36 0.55 -0.92 -10.28
CA GLU A 36 1.13 -1.66 -11.39
C GLU A 36 2.40 -2.34 -10.88
N PHE A 37 2.50 -3.66 -11.11
CA PHE A 37 3.65 -4.47 -10.71
C PHE A 37 4.40 -4.90 -11.97
N ASP A 38 5.60 -4.37 -12.15
CA ASP A 38 6.37 -4.59 -13.38
C ASP A 38 7.22 -5.86 -13.35
N GLU A 39 7.33 -6.49 -12.19
CA GLU A 39 8.09 -7.72 -12.01
C GLU A 39 7.34 -8.76 -11.15
N PRO A 40 7.48 -10.05 -11.48
CA PRO A 40 7.02 -11.12 -10.61
C PRO A 40 7.89 -11.24 -9.35
N GLY A 41 7.30 -11.79 -8.30
CA GLY A 41 7.98 -12.14 -7.07
C GLY A 41 7.26 -11.65 -5.82
N ARG A 42 7.96 -11.64 -4.68
CA ARG A 42 7.41 -11.24 -3.40
C ARG A 42 7.53 -9.73 -3.21
N TRP A 43 6.39 -9.04 -3.23
CA TRP A 43 6.29 -7.62 -2.98
C TRP A 43 5.99 -7.35 -1.51
N THR A 44 6.65 -6.35 -0.93
CA THR A 44 6.36 -5.87 0.42
C THR A 44 5.45 -4.66 0.34
N PHE A 45 4.28 -4.71 0.97
CA PHE A 45 3.38 -3.58 1.11
C PHE A 45 3.50 -2.98 2.49
N THR A 46 3.54 -1.65 2.54
CA THR A 46 3.48 -0.88 3.78
C THR A 46 2.33 0.11 3.67
N VAL A 47 1.38 0.01 4.59
CA VAL A 47 0.27 0.94 4.74
C VAL A 47 0.42 1.65 6.08
N GLU A 48 0.42 2.97 6.06
CA GLU A 48 0.47 3.83 7.23
C GLU A 48 -0.83 4.61 7.31
N VAL A 49 -1.45 4.63 8.48
CA VAL A 49 -2.69 5.36 8.76
C VAL A 49 -2.38 6.37 9.85
N GLU A 50 -2.45 7.66 9.49
CA GLU A 50 -2.20 8.76 10.42
C GLU A 50 -3.51 9.45 10.80
N ARG A 51 -3.73 9.64 12.10
CA ARG A 51 -4.89 10.35 12.65
C ARG A 51 -4.51 11.05 13.95
N GLY A 52 -4.84 12.35 14.06
CA GLY A 52 -4.60 13.12 15.28
C GLY A 52 -3.14 13.16 15.73
N GLY A 53 -2.18 13.03 14.80
CA GLY A 53 -0.75 12.99 15.08
C GLY A 53 -0.21 11.64 15.55
N LEU A 54 -1.05 10.59 15.59
CA LEU A 54 -0.64 9.20 15.80
C LEU A 54 -0.64 8.46 14.46
N ALA A 55 0.32 7.56 14.28
CA ALA A 55 0.45 6.76 13.06
C ALA A 55 0.55 5.27 13.39
N ASP A 56 -0.35 4.49 12.79
CA ASP A 56 -0.31 3.03 12.80
C ASP A 56 0.25 2.52 11.47
N ARG A 57 1.11 1.49 11.52
CA ARG A 57 1.75 0.93 10.34
C ARG A 57 1.49 -0.57 10.23
N VAL A 58 0.99 -0.99 9.07
CA VAL A 58 0.81 -2.39 8.70
C VAL A 58 1.77 -2.74 7.56
N ARG A 59 2.41 -3.91 7.67
CA ARG A 59 3.29 -4.45 6.64
C ARG A 59 2.87 -5.87 6.31
N PHE A 60 2.76 -6.18 5.02
CA PHE A 60 2.45 -7.54 4.56
C PHE A 60 3.18 -7.85 3.25
N GLU A 61 3.31 -9.13 2.95
CA GLU A 61 3.96 -9.61 1.72
C GLU A 61 2.91 -10.18 0.76
N LEU A 62 2.97 -9.76 -0.49
CA LEU A 62 2.09 -10.21 -1.56
C LEU A 62 2.92 -10.93 -2.63
N PRO A 63 2.69 -12.23 -2.88
CA PRO A 63 3.28 -12.90 -4.04
C PRO A 63 2.58 -12.44 -5.32
N VAL A 64 3.34 -11.84 -6.24
CA VAL A 64 2.89 -11.45 -7.58
C VAL A 64 3.44 -12.45 -8.58
N SER A 65 2.56 -13.12 -9.31
CA SER A 65 2.93 -14.03 -10.40
C SER A 65 3.15 -13.24 -11.69
N ALA A 66 4.05 -13.72 -12.55
CA ALA A 66 4.15 -13.21 -13.91
C ALA A 66 2.83 -13.54 -14.61
N GLY A 67 2.02 -12.53 -14.91
CA GLY A 67 0.81 -12.75 -15.70
C GLY A 67 1.21 -13.31 -17.06
N THR A 68 0.79 -14.53 -17.36
CA THR A 68 0.83 -15.03 -18.74
C THR A 68 -0.30 -14.30 -19.46
N ARG A 69 0.03 -13.29 -20.27
CA ARG A 69 -0.94 -12.67 -21.18
C ARG A 69 -1.32 -13.62 -22.30
#